data_AF-A0A933NW87-F1
#
_entry.id   AF-A0A933NW87-F1
#
_cell.length_a   1.000
_cell.length_b   1.000
_cell.length_c   1.000
_cell.angle_alpha   90.00
_cell.angle_beta   90.00
_cell.angle_gamma   90.00
#
_symmetry.space_group_name_H-M   'P 1'
#
loop_
_entity.id
_entity.type
_entity.pdbx_description
1 polymer ?
#
loop_
_entity_poly.entity_id
_entity_poly.type
_entity_poly.pdbx_seq_one_letter_code
_entity_poly.pdbx_strand_id
1 'polypeptide(L)'
;MSAARARVLAVVAASCWLAPHAAHRQTADTPSLLAGSIAERIVLDGVLAEGAWTAADAAGAFLQTDPAEGAAPSARTTVRVLADTAGLVIGILCEDSDPDGVVSFSVRRDA
;
A
#
# COMPACT_ATOMS: atom_id res chain seq x y z
N MET A 1 55.67 62.50 4.20
CA MET A 1 54.90 61.79 5.24
C MET A 1 54.58 60.40 4.70
N SER A 2 55.36 59.40 5.12
CA SER A 2 55.31 58.02 4.62
C SER A 2 54.33 57.23 5.47
N ALA A 3 53.23 56.73 4.87
CA ALA A 3 52.22 55.95 5.56
C ALA A 3 52.36 54.45 5.20
N ALA A 4 52.38 53.64 6.26
CA ALA A 4 52.64 52.21 6.28
C ALA A 4 51.67 51.37 5.44
N ARG A 5 52.19 50.28 4.86
CA ARG A 5 51.38 49.21 4.26
C ARG A 5 51.48 47.97 5.16
N ALA A 6 50.51 47.82 6.05
CA ALA A 6 50.33 46.59 6.82
C ALA A 6 49.69 45.52 5.91
N ARG A 7 50.33 44.35 5.81
CA ARG A 7 49.81 43.20 5.06
C ARG A 7 48.89 42.41 5.99
N VAL A 8 47.59 42.43 5.72
CA VAL A 8 46.60 41.58 6.41
C VAL A 8 46.54 40.23 5.68
N LEU A 9 46.94 39.15 6.35
CA LEU A 9 46.71 37.78 5.90
C LEU A 9 45.26 37.41 6.24
N ALA A 10 44.43 37.25 5.21
CA ALA A 10 43.06 36.77 5.35
C ALA A 10 43.06 35.24 5.50
N VAL A 11 42.62 34.76 6.67
CA VAL A 11 42.30 33.33 6.88
C VAL A 11 40.88 33.11 6.36
N VAL A 12 40.74 32.38 5.25
CA VAL A 12 39.45 31.95 4.73
C VAL A 12 38.98 30.75 5.55
N ALA A 13 38.17 31.00 6.57
CA ALA A 13 37.42 29.94 7.24
C ALA A 13 36.28 29.50 6.31
N ALA A 14 36.47 28.39 5.61
CA ALA A 14 35.41 27.75 4.84
C ALA A 14 34.36 27.18 5.81
N SER A 15 33.39 28.00 6.19
CA SER A 15 32.21 27.58 6.94
C SER A 15 31.41 26.64 6.03
N CYS A 16 31.51 25.34 6.28
CA CYS A 16 30.66 24.35 5.64
C CYS A 16 29.23 24.60 6.11
N TRP A 17 28.41 25.24 5.28
CA TRP A 17 26.98 25.39 5.54
C TRP A 17 26.37 23.98 5.49
N LEU A 18 26.18 23.35 6.66
CA LEU A 18 25.28 22.21 6.77
C LEU A 18 23.87 22.74 6.50
N ALA A 19 23.47 22.75 5.23
CA ALA A 19 22.06 22.81 4.92
C ALA A 19 21.42 21.58 5.60
N PRO A 20 20.43 21.76 6.49
CA PRO A 20 19.66 20.63 6.95
C PRO A 20 19.10 19.98 5.69
N HIS A 21 19.51 18.74 5.43
CA HIS A 21 18.87 17.94 4.41
C HIS A 21 17.45 17.75 4.93
N ALA A 22 16.53 18.56 4.41
CA ALA A 22 15.12 18.31 4.60
C ALA A 22 14.89 16.96 3.94
N ALA A 23 14.88 15.91 4.76
CA ALA A 23 14.39 14.61 4.34
C ALA A 23 12.96 14.86 3.86
N HIS A 24 12.77 14.88 2.55
CA HIS A 24 11.44 14.82 1.99
C HIS A 24 10.85 13.50 2.46
N ARG A 25 10.03 13.55 3.52
CA ARG A 25 9.08 12.48 3.78
C ARG A 25 8.18 12.43 2.55
N GLN A 26 8.42 11.44 1.70
CA GLN A 26 7.38 10.99 0.78
C GLN A 26 6.28 10.38 1.66
N THR A 27 5.34 11.22 2.08
CA THR A 27 4.01 10.75 2.48
C THR A 27 3.29 10.42 1.17
N ALA A 28 3.69 9.32 0.54
CA ALA A 28 2.75 8.66 -0.36
C ALA A 28 1.61 8.17 0.55
N ASP A 29 0.39 8.60 0.25
CA ASP A 29 -0.79 8.18 0.99
C ASP A 29 -1.03 6.71 0.66
N THR A 30 -0.42 5.82 1.43
CA THR A 30 -0.49 4.37 1.21
C THR A 30 -1.92 3.92 1.46
N PRO A 31 -2.59 3.26 0.50
CA PRO A 31 -3.94 2.78 0.71
C PRO A 31 -3.98 1.87 1.94
N SER A 32 -4.94 2.14 2.83
CA SER A 32 -5.14 1.40 4.07
C SER A 32 -6.61 0.98 4.20
N LEU A 33 -6.85 -0.08 4.97
CA LEU A 33 -8.17 -0.65 5.21
C LEU A 33 -8.28 -1.05 6.68
N LEU A 34 -9.40 -0.72 7.33
CA LEU A 34 -9.68 -1.19 8.68
C LEU A 34 -10.21 -2.63 8.64
N ALA A 35 -9.64 -3.49 9.48
CA ALA A 35 -10.15 -4.84 9.64
C ALA A 35 -11.43 -4.83 10.49
N GLY A 36 -12.46 -5.55 10.05
CA GLY A 36 -13.64 -5.85 10.86
C GLY A 36 -13.32 -6.85 11.97
N SER A 37 -14.19 -6.94 12.97
CA SER A 37 -14.04 -7.90 14.07
C SER A 37 -14.75 -9.22 13.76
N ILE A 38 -14.19 -10.31 14.29
CA ILE A 38 -14.82 -11.64 14.25
C ILE A 38 -15.58 -11.87 15.57
N ALA A 39 -16.90 -11.71 15.54
CA ALA A 39 -17.76 -11.98 16.70
C ALA A 39 -18.32 -13.42 16.69
N GLU A 40 -18.49 -13.99 15.51
CA GLU A 40 -19.05 -15.32 15.27
C GLU A 40 -18.06 -16.15 14.46
N ARG A 41 -18.21 -17.48 14.48
CA ARG A 41 -17.34 -18.37 13.71
C ARG A 41 -17.51 -18.09 12.21
N ILE A 42 -16.42 -17.76 11.53
CA ILE A 42 -16.34 -17.70 10.07
C ILE A 42 -16.12 -19.11 9.52
N VAL A 43 -16.92 -19.51 8.54
CA VAL A 43 -16.72 -20.77 7.81
C VAL A 43 -15.84 -20.47 6.60
N LEU A 44 -14.75 -21.23 6.44
CA LEU A 44 -13.83 -21.06 5.30
C LEU A 44 -14.25 -21.95 4.12
N ASP A 45 -15.43 -21.69 3.57
CA ASP A 45 -15.99 -22.40 2.40
C ASP A 45 -15.93 -21.57 1.10
N GLY A 46 -15.48 -20.32 1.19
CA GLY A 46 -15.40 -19.38 0.06
C GLY A 46 -16.67 -18.55 -0.14
N VAL A 47 -17.68 -18.68 0.71
CA VAL A 47 -18.92 -17.89 0.66
C VAL A 47 -18.90 -16.83 1.75
N LEU A 48 -18.98 -15.55 1.36
CA LEU A 48 -18.90 -14.41 2.29
C LEU A 48 -20.28 -14.04 2.84
N ALA A 49 -21.01 -15.01 3.42
CA ALA A 49 -22.40 -14.86 3.82
C ALA A 49 -22.59 -14.35 5.27
N GLU A 50 -21.58 -14.48 6.12
CA GLU A 50 -21.67 -14.07 7.52
C GLU A 50 -21.80 -12.55 7.68
N GLY A 51 -22.57 -12.12 8.68
CA GLY A 51 -22.84 -10.69 8.93
C GLY A 51 -21.58 -9.87 9.23
N ALA A 52 -20.54 -10.50 9.78
CA ALA A 52 -19.23 -9.88 9.99
C ALA A 52 -18.64 -9.35 8.67
N TRP A 53 -18.82 -10.08 7.56
CA TRP A 53 -18.40 -9.61 6.25
C TRP A 53 -19.14 -8.34 5.87
N THR A 54 -20.48 -8.34 5.98
CA THR A 54 -21.31 -7.18 5.62
C THR A 54 -20.93 -5.92 6.40
N ALA A 55 -20.56 -6.06 7.67
CA ALA A 55 -20.20 -4.96 8.55
C ALA A 55 -18.76 -4.44 8.35
N ALA A 56 -17.86 -5.24 7.76
CA ALA A 56 -16.47 -4.86 7.56
C ALA A 56 -16.29 -3.86 6.41
N ASP A 57 -15.30 -2.98 6.57
CA ASP A 57 -14.88 -2.07 5.50
C ASP A 57 -14.43 -2.85 4.27
N ALA A 58 -14.70 -2.26 3.10
CA ALA A 58 -14.43 -2.86 1.81
C ALA A 58 -13.43 -2.03 1.01
N ALA A 59 -12.30 -2.63 0.66
CA ALA A 59 -11.40 -2.09 -0.34
C ALA A 59 -11.91 -2.50 -1.73
N GLY A 60 -12.10 -1.52 -2.62
CA GLY A 60 -12.51 -1.76 -4.01
C GLY A 60 -11.87 -0.83 -5.04
N ALA A 61 -11.07 0.13 -4.60
CA ALA A 61 -10.36 1.08 -5.46
C ALA A 61 -9.04 0.47 -5.99
N PHE A 62 -9.12 -0.73 -6.57
CA PHE A 62 -7.98 -1.39 -7.18
C PHE A 62 -7.73 -0.81 -8.57
N LEU A 63 -6.47 -0.83 -8.99
CA LEU A 63 -6.04 -0.44 -10.32
C LEU A 63 -5.55 -1.67 -11.08
N GLN A 64 -5.67 -1.61 -12.39
CA GLN A 64 -5.18 -2.65 -13.27
C GLN A 64 -3.66 -2.58 -13.37
N THR A 65 -3.02 -3.75 -13.34
CA THR A 65 -1.56 -3.87 -13.59
C THR A 65 -1.29 -4.27 -15.04
N ASP A 66 -2.09 -5.17 -15.59
CA ASP A 66 -1.98 -5.68 -16.96
C ASP A 66 -3.38 -5.77 -17.61
N PRO A 67 -3.53 -5.55 -18.92
CA PRO A 67 -2.55 -5.04 -19.89
C PRO A 67 -2.20 -3.55 -19.76
N ALA A 68 -2.98 -2.76 -19.03
CA ALA A 68 -2.78 -1.32 -18.90
C ALA A 68 -2.57 -0.92 -17.44
N GLU A 69 -1.33 -0.66 -17.07
CA GLU A 69 -0.96 -0.28 -15.70
C GLU A 69 -1.63 1.04 -15.27
N GLY A 70 -2.22 1.04 -14.09
CA GLY A 70 -2.90 2.20 -13.49
C GLY A 70 -4.30 2.48 -14.03
N ALA A 71 -4.79 1.73 -15.02
CA ALA A 71 -6.14 1.89 -15.53
C ALA A 71 -7.22 1.39 -14.55
N ALA A 72 -8.47 1.77 -14.79
CA ALA A 72 -9.60 1.16 -14.09
C ALA A 72 -9.63 -0.36 -14.38
N PRO A 73 -9.94 -1.20 -13.38
CA PRO A 73 -9.88 -2.64 -13.55
C PRO A 73 -11.00 -3.13 -14.48
N SER A 74 -10.67 -4.11 -15.34
CA SER A 74 -11.64 -4.75 -16.25
C SER A 74 -12.74 -5.52 -15.53
N ALA A 75 -12.46 -6.01 -14.33
CA ALA A 75 -13.39 -6.72 -13.46
C ALA A 75 -13.35 -6.12 -12.05
N ARG A 76 -14.52 -6.05 -11.39
CA ARG A 76 -14.62 -5.45 -10.06
C ARG A 76 -14.13 -6.44 -9.01
N THR A 77 -13.16 -6.01 -8.20
CA THR A 77 -12.67 -6.78 -7.06
C THR A 77 -13.01 -6.05 -5.77
N THR A 78 -13.55 -6.79 -4.80
CA THR A 78 -13.77 -6.29 -3.43
C THR A 78 -12.98 -7.14 -2.45
N VAL A 79 -12.19 -6.49 -1.60
CA VAL A 79 -11.46 -7.14 -0.52
C VAL A 79 -12.00 -6.67 0.82
N ARG A 80 -12.24 -7.61 1.73
CA ARG A 80 -12.59 -7.36 3.13
C ARG A 80 -11.64 -8.12 4.02
N VAL A 81 -11.30 -7.54 5.16
CA VAL A 81 -10.41 -8.15 6.14
C VAL A 81 -11.15 -8.23 7.47
N LEU A 82 -11.15 -9.41 8.08
CA LEU A 82 -11.61 -9.64 9.43
C LEU A 82 -10.44 -10.06 10.31
N ALA A 83 -10.49 -9.69 11.58
CA ALA A 83 -9.44 -9.97 12.54
C ALA A 83 -10.00 -10.36 13.91
N ASP A 84 -9.30 -11.25 14.60
CA ASP A 84 -9.43 -11.52 16.03
C ASP A 84 -8.06 -11.81 16.66
N THR A 85 -8.05 -12.30 17.90
CA THR A 85 -6.81 -12.66 18.61
C THR A 85 -6.11 -13.89 18.03
N ALA A 86 -6.79 -14.70 17.23
CA ALA A 86 -6.26 -15.93 16.64
C ALA A 86 -5.69 -15.69 15.23
N GLY A 87 -6.20 -14.70 14.48
CA GLY A 87 -5.61 -14.34 13.20
C GLY A 87 -6.45 -13.39 12.34
N LEU A 88 -6.13 -13.40 11.04
CA LEU A 88 -6.78 -12.61 10.00
C LEU A 88 -7.49 -13.54 9.01
N VAL A 89 -8.67 -13.13 8.57
CA VAL A 89 -9.38 -13.76 7.46
C VAL A 89 -9.59 -12.72 6.36
N ILE A 90 -9.16 -13.04 5.14
CA ILE A 90 -9.24 -12.13 4.00
C ILE A 90 -10.25 -12.71 3.00
N GLY A 91 -11.35 -12.00 2.82
CA GLY A 91 -12.35 -12.30 1.82
C GLY A 91 -12.07 -11.50 0.54
N ILE A 92 -11.99 -12.19 -0.58
CA ILE A 92 -11.78 -11.58 -1.91
C ILE A 92 -12.93 -12.01 -2.80
N LEU A 93 -13.71 -11.05 -3.27
CA LEU A 93 -14.77 -11.25 -4.24
C LEU A 93 -14.34 -10.66 -5.58
N CYS A 94 -14.19 -11.52 -6.58
CA CYS A 94 -13.92 -11.13 -7.96
C CYS A 94 -15.20 -11.31 -8.76
N GLU A 95 -15.74 -10.21 -9.28
CA GLU A 95 -16.93 -10.23 -10.14
C GLU A 95 -16.50 -10.51 -11.58
N ASP A 96 -16.84 -11.70 -12.09
CA ASP A 96 -16.62 -12.09 -13.48
C ASP A 96 -17.96 -12.21 -14.22
N SER A 97 -18.01 -11.69 -15.45
CA SER A 97 -19.18 -11.79 -16.33
C SER A 97 -19.33 -13.15 -16.99
N ASP A 98 -18.26 -13.93 -17.09
CA ASP A 98 -18.24 -15.28 -17.70
C ASP A 98 -17.58 -16.31 -16.77
N PRO A 99 -18.26 -16.70 -15.66
CA PRO A 99 -17.70 -17.64 -14.69
C PRO A 99 -17.49 -19.05 -15.26
N ASP A 100 -18.22 -19.44 -16.31
CA ASP A 100 -18.08 -20.76 -16.94
C ASP A 100 -16.75 -20.89 -17.71
N GLY A 101 -16.11 -19.77 -18.07
CA GLY A 101 -14.80 -19.70 -18.69
C GLY A 101 -13.63 -19.92 -17.72
N VAL A 102 -13.88 -19.99 -16.41
CA VAL A 102 -12.82 -20.15 -15.39
C VAL A 102 -12.23 -21.55 -15.46
N VAL A 103 -11.00 -21.62 -15.95
CA VAL A 103 -10.24 -22.87 -16.10
C VAL A 103 -9.22 -23.03 -14.96
N SER A 104 -9.31 -24.12 -14.21
CA SER A 104 -8.39 -24.41 -13.12
C SER A 104 -7.11 -25.09 -13.66
N PHE A 105 -6.11 -24.31 -14.03
CA PHE A 105 -4.76 -24.86 -14.23
C PHE A 105 -4.04 -24.85 -12.88
N SER A 106 -3.78 -26.02 -12.29
CA SER A 106 -2.88 -26.08 -11.15
C SER A 106 -1.47 -25.68 -11.61
N VAL A 107 -1.09 -24.44 -11.33
CA VAL A 107 0.31 -24.02 -11.39
C VAL A 107 1.00 -24.71 -10.23
N ARG A 108 1.73 -25.79 -10.52
CA ARG A 108 2.65 -26.38 -9.54
C ARG A 108 3.67 -25.29 -9.21
N ARG A 109 3.65 -24.83 -7.96
CA ARG A 109 4.62 -23.87 -7.45
C ARG A 109 5.96 -24.61 -7.37
N ASP A 110 6.88 -24.32 -8.28
CA ASP A 110 8.24 -24.81 -8.16
C ASP A 110 8.88 -24.18 -6.91
N ALA A 111 9.48 -25.03 -6.08
CA ALA A 111 10.08 -24.67 -4.80
C ALA A 111 11.51 -24.17 -4.95
#